data_AF-A0A0F3H0F4-F1
#
_entry.id   AF-A0A0F3H0F4-F1
#
_cell.length_a   1.000
_cell.length_b   1.000
_cell.length_c   1.000
_cell.angle_alpha   90.00
_cell.angle_beta   90.00
_cell.angle_gamma   90.00
#
_symmetry.space_group_name_H-M   'P 1'
#
loop_
_entity.id
_entity.type
_entity.pdbx_description
1 polymer ?
#
loop_
_entity_poly.entity_id
_entity_poly.type
_entity_poly.pdbx_seq_one_letter_code
_entity_poly.pdbx_strand_id
1 'polypeptide(L)'
;MDGIKIKGGDFVRPKGGVDQSMGVSVRGSGADTWAVKSVGDYNGDGMNDMLWQDGSTGDVYMWFMDGTTINSGDYADHGVPGNWSIY
;
A
#
# COMPACT_ATOMS: atom_id res chain seq x y z
N MET A 1 -22.53 5.58 -10.57
CA MET A 1 -21.57 5.88 -9.49
C MET A 1 -20.23 5.54 -10.07
N ASP A 2 -19.48 6.56 -10.46
CA ASP A 2 -18.19 6.36 -11.11
C ASP A 2 -17.22 5.94 -10.02
N GLY A 3 -16.83 4.66 -10.02
CA GLY A 3 -15.93 4.11 -9.00
C GLY A 3 -14.68 4.97 -8.91
N ILE A 4 -14.37 5.45 -7.71
CA ILE A 4 -13.17 6.24 -7.43
C ILE A 4 -11.97 5.41 -7.90
N LYS A 5 -11.27 5.90 -8.92
CA LYS A 5 -10.04 5.25 -9.41
C LYS A 5 -8.88 5.67 -8.54
N ILE A 6 -8.68 4.93 -7.47
CA ILE A 6 -7.51 5.03 -6.62
C ILE A 6 -6.30 4.50 -7.39
N LYS A 7 -5.22 5.27 -7.47
CA LYS A 7 -3.97 4.87 -8.11
C LYS A 7 -2.82 4.98 -7.10
N GLY A 8 -1.75 4.21 -7.29
CA GLY A 8 -0.59 4.22 -6.40
C GLY A 8 -0.06 5.61 -6.05
N GLY A 9 -0.03 6.52 -7.04
CA GLY A 9 0.39 7.92 -6.84
C GLY A 9 -0.43 8.74 -5.84
N ASP A 10 -1.63 8.28 -5.46
CA ASP A 10 -2.46 8.96 -4.46
C ASP A 10 -1.91 8.78 -3.04
N PHE A 11 -1.20 7.67 -2.78
CA PHE A 11 -0.70 7.34 -1.44
C PHE A 11 0.80 7.42 -1.28
N VAL A 12 1.56 7.39 -2.37
CA VAL A 12 3.03 7.24 -2.29
C VAL A 12 3.77 8.52 -2.68
N ARG A 13 4.75 8.95 -1.88
CA ARG A 13 5.70 10.00 -2.30
C ARG A 13 7.12 9.72 -1.77
N PRO A 14 8.18 10.09 -2.50
CA PRO A 14 9.56 9.99 -2.02
C PRO A 14 9.76 10.82 -0.75
N LYS A 15 10.46 10.28 0.24
CA LYS A 15 11.01 11.09 1.34
C LYS A 15 12.13 11.94 0.73
N GLY A 16 11.95 13.25 0.64
CA GLY A 16 12.84 14.14 -0.12
C GLY A 16 14.32 13.99 0.26
N GLY A 17 15.19 13.88 -0.77
CA GLY A 17 16.65 13.83 -0.63
C GLY A 17 17.32 12.82 -1.56
N VAL A 18 17.82 13.31 -2.69
CA VAL A 18 18.87 12.79 -3.62
C VAL A 18 19.00 11.28 -3.91
N ASP A 19 18.87 11.00 -5.20
CA ASP A 19 19.37 9.88 -6.02
C ASP A 19 18.77 8.47 -5.84
N GLN A 20 18.34 7.93 -6.98
CA GLN A 20 17.65 6.65 -7.16
C GLN A 20 18.65 5.50 -7.18
N SER A 21 19.51 5.36 -6.17
CA SER A 21 20.28 4.13 -6.02
C SER A 21 19.28 3.01 -5.72
N MET A 22 19.09 2.10 -6.67
CA MET A 22 18.33 0.86 -6.49
C MET A 22 18.86 0.17 -5.23
N GLY A 23 18.16 0.36 -4.12
CA GLY A 23 18.50 -0.27 -2.85
C GLY A 23 18.42 -1.77 -3.09
N VAL A 24 19.56 -2.44 -2.99
CA VAL A 24 19.64 -3.89 -2.99
C VAL A 24 18.66 -4.39 -1.92
N SER A 25 17.51 -4.91 -2.35
CA SER A 25 16.57 -5.56 -1.45
C SER A 25 17.22 -6.86 -0.98
N VAL A 26 17.79 -6.83 0.23
CA VAL A 26 18.23 -8.03 0.92
C VAL A 26 16.96 -8.80 1.25
N ARG A 27 16.69 -9.84 0.47
CA ARG A 27 15.52 -10.72 0.64
C ARG A 27 15.69 -11.49 1.95
N GLY A 28 15.15 -10.94 3.03
CA GLY A 28 14.98 -11.64 4.30
C GLY A 28 14.08 -12.85 4.08
N SER A 29 14.61 -14.03 4.29
CA SER A 29 13.89 -15.29 4.17
C SER A 29 12.87 -15.44 5.31
N GLY A 30 11.59 -15.58 4.98
CA GLY A 30 10.65 -16.43 5.73
C GLY A 30 9.78 -15.82 6.85
N ALA A 31 9.58 -14.51 6.90
CA ALA A 31 8.54 -13.91 7.74
C ALA A 31 7.44 -13.31 6.85
N ASP A 32 6.17 -13.32 7.29
CA ASP A 32 5.10 -12.56 6.64
C ASP A 32 5.57 -11.10 6.51
N THR A 33 5.91 -10.69 5.30
CA THR A 33 6.48 -9.37 5.02
C THR A 33 5.42 -8.30 4.87
N TRP A 34 4.15 -8.70 4.81
CA TRP A 34 3.00 -7.82 4.71
C TRP A 34 2.73 -7.11 6.04
N ALA A 35 2.73 -5.78 5.99
CA ALA A 35 2.41 -4.93 7.13
C ALA A 35 1.33 -3.91 6.78
N VAL A 36 0.41 -3.66 7.71
CA VAL A 36 -0.55 -2.55 7.61
C VAL A 36 0.20 -1.23 7.62
N LYS A 37 -0.08 -0.38 6.64
CA LYS A 37 0.53 0.94 6.47
C LYS A 37 -0.41 2.05 6.90
N SER A 38 -1.69 1.93 6.58
CA SER A 38 -2.71 2.89 6.93
C SER A 38 -4.10 2.25 6.96
N VAL A 39 -5.01 2.93 7.65
CA VAL A 39 -6.42 2.56 7.78
C VAL A 39 -7.25 3.82 7.59
N GLY A 40 -8.28 3.77 6.76
CA GLY A 40 -9.16 4.91 6.47
C GLY A 40 -10.21 4.56 5.42
N ASP A 41 -11.25 5.38 5.32
CA ASP A 41 -12.27 5.24 4.29
C ASP A 41 -11.71 5.73 2.94
N TYR A 42 -11.21 4.80 2.13
CA TYR A 42 -10.53 5.10 0.88
C TYR A 42 -11.51 5.06 -0.30
N ASN A 43 -12.54 4.22 -0.24
CA ASN A 43 -13.55 4.09 -1.30
C ASN A 43 -14.80 4.99 -1.11
N GLY A 44 -14.94 5.66 0.03
CA GLY A 44 -16.02 6.59 0.35
C GLY A 44 -17.33 5.93 0.78
N ASP A 45 -17.32 4.67 1.21
CA ASP A 45 -18.52 3.93 1.62
C ASP A 45 -18.89 4.11 3.10
N GLY A 46 -18.09 4.87 3.85
CA GLY A 46 -18.28 5.14 5.27
C GLY A 46 -17.67 4.07 6.19
N MET A 47 -16.96 3.07 5.64
CA MET A 47 -16.21 2.06 6.37
C MET A 47 -14.70 2.27 6.21
N ASN A 48 -13.93 1.84 7.20
CA ASN A 48 -12.48 1.93 7.13
C ASN A 48 -11.89 0.77 6.33
N ASP A 49 -11.17 1.08 5.26
CA ASP A 49 -10.36 0.16 4.46
C ASP A 49 -8.94 0.04 5.03
N MET A 50 -8.19 -0.99 4.59
CA MET A 50 -6.82 -1.25 5.06
C MET A 50 -5.81 -1.29 3.90
N LEU A 51 -4.77 -0.48 3.98
CA LEU A 51 -3.66 -0.48 3.03
C LEU A 51 -2.49 -1.28 3.58
N TRP A 52 -2.03 -2.28 2.83
CA TRP A 52 -0.94 -3.17 3.19
C TRP A 52 0.25 -2.99 2.25
N GLN A 53 1.46 -3.23 2.75
CA GLN A 53 2.67 -3.28 1.93
C GLN A 53 3.49 -4.53 2.22
N ASP A 54 3.91 -5.22 1.17
CA ASP A 54 4.91 -6.29 1.24
C ASP A 54 6.31 -5.67 1.41
N GLY A 55 6.95 -5.89 2.57
CA GLY A 55 8.30 -5.41 2.85
C GLY A 55 9.40 -6.03 1.98
N SER A 56 9.13 -7.12 1.26
CA SER A 56 10.10 -7.80 0.38
C SER A 56 10.05 -7.29 -1.06
N THR A 57 8.84 -7.15 -1.63
CA THR A 57 8.65 -6.70 -3.01
C THR A 57 8.38 -5.21 -3.10
N GLY A 58 7.80 -4.60 -2.06
CA GLY A 58 7.27 -3.24 -2.08
C GLY A 58 5.85 -3.15 -2.62
N ASP A 59 5.18 -4.25 -2.96
CA ASP A 59 3.81 -4.24 -3.47
C ASP A 59 2.85 -3.67 -2.44
N VAL A 60 1.87 -2.89 -2.91
CA VAL A 60 0.86 -2.25 -2.08
C VAL A 60 -0.52 -2.78 -2.47
N TYR A 61 -1.25 -3.32 -1.50
CA TYR A 61 -2.56 -3.92 -1.70
C TYR A 61 -3.58 -3.31 -0.75
N MET A 62 -4.76 -3.01 -1.27
CA MET A 62 -5.87 -2.47 -0.48
C MET A 62 -6.89 -3.57 -0.19
N TRP A 63 -7.31 -3.68 1.06
CA TRP A 63 -8.53 -4.40 1.45
C TRP A 63 -9.65 -3.40 1.66
N PHE A 64 -10.70 -3.53 0.85
CA PHE A 64 -11.95 -2.81 1.05
C PHE A 64 -12.81 -3.56 2.06
N MET A 65 -13.21 -2.91 3.13
CA MET A 65 -13.81 -3.57 4.30
C MET A 65 -15.30 -3.26 4.45
N ASP A 66 -16.08 -4.20 4.98
CA ASP A 66 -17.43 -3.97 5.50
C ASP A 66 -17.44 -4.28 7.01
N GLY A 67 -17.13 -3.26 7.80
CA GLY A 67 -16.87 -3.41 9.23
C GLY A 67 -15.61 -4.26 9.49
N THR A 68 -15.79 -5.52 9.90
CA THR A 68 -14.68 -6.45 10.20
C THR A 68 -14.49 -7.52 9.13
N THR A 69 -15.27 -7.48 8.05
CA THR A 69 -15.15 -8.43 6.92
C THR A 69 -14.43 -7.76 5.75
N ILE A 70 -13.65 -8.54 5.01
CA ILE A 70 -13.07 -8.09 3.75
C ILE A 70 -14.16 -8.24 2.68
N ASN A 71 -14.59 -7.13 2.08
CA ASN A 71 -15.56 -7.11 1.00
C ASN A 71 -14.88 -7.37 -0.36
N SER A 72 -13.74 -6.72 -0.61
CA SER A 72 -12.92 -6.92 -1.82
C SER A 72 -11.49 -6.40 -1.65
N GLY A 73 -10.66 -6.48 -2.69
CA GLY A 73 -9.32 -5.89 -2.67
C GLY A 73 -8.69 -5.82 -4.05
N ASP A 74 -7.70 -4.95 -4.19
CA ASP A 74 -6.90 -4.79 -5.42
C ASP A 74 -5.51 -4.23 -5.11
N TYR A 75 -4.58 -4.38 -6.06
CA TYR A 75 -3.28 -3.73 -5.99
C TYR A 75 -3.45 -2.22 -6.20
N ALA A 76 -3.00 -1.45 -5.22
CA ALA A 76 -2.90 0.00 -5.34
C ALA A 76 -1.64 0.39 -6.12
N ASP A 77 -0.54 -0.34 -5.91
CA ASP A 77 0.73 -0.14 -6.61
C ASP A 77 1.64 -1.37 -6.53
N HIS A 78 2.66 -1.43 -7.38
CA HIS A 78 3.66 -2.51 -7.41
C HIS A 78 5.07 -1.97 -7.16
N GLY A 79 5.84 -2.68 -6.33
CA GLY A 79 7.25 -2.39 -6.16
C GLY A 79 7.58 -1.04 -5.53
N VAL A 80 6.72 -0.49 -4.67
CA VAL A 80 6.93 0.80 -4.00
C VAL A 80 8.16 0.69 -3.08
N PRO A 81 9.21 1.49 -3.31
CA PRO A 81 10.42 1.44 -2.51
C PRO A 81 10.16 1.75 -1.03
N GLY A 82 10.79 1.03 -0.11
CA GLY A 82 10.62 1.23 1.34
C GLY A 82 11.06 2.60 1.87
N ASN A 83 11.79 3.39 1.07
CA ASN A 83 12.15 4.78 1.37
C ASN A 83 11.07 5.79 0.93
N TRP A 84 9.96 5.34 0.33
CA TRP A 84 8.80 6.18 0.07
C TRP A 84 7.88 6.16 1.28
N SER A 85 7.15 7.26 1.49
CA SER A 85 6.10 7.32 2.49
C SER A 85 4.78 6.94 1.84
N ILE A 86 4.01 6.12 2.56
CA ILE A 86 2.61 5.81 2.31
C ILE A 86 1.79 6.64 3.31
N TYR A 87 0.77 7.37 2.86
CA TYR A 87 -0.11 8.20 3.70
C TYR A 87 -1.57 7.79 3.55
#